data_AF-A0A1Q5S7G7-F1
#
_entry.id   AF-A0A1Q5S7G7-F1
#
_cell.length_a   1.000
_cell.length_b   1.000
_cell.length_c   1.000
_cell.angle_alpha   90.00
_cell.angle_beta   90.00
_cell.angle_gamma   90.00
#
_symmetry.space_group_name_H-M   'P 1'
#
loop_
_entity.id
_entity.type
_entity.pdbx_description
1 polymer ?
#
loop_
_entity_poly.entity_id
_entity_poly.type
_entity_poly.pdbx_seq_one_letter_code
_entity_poly.pdbx_strand_id
1 'polypeptide(L)'
;MRIRKHKIAGDIYLLQFETQYELASSFLRLQEHYESPHFHGRIFSLEQYMDWYANRHGNFTYYQDWSGFNLPSTALQPFYEGKFDPLSEKEKRLLALFRRLRKPFYIIGIYGHGASSLRHELAHALYFVDHAYRDRVRRAIDGYSTKKLERTIAEAGYARHVIPDELQAYLIAPSEKLARGFRALAPLRRKLRGIFSQHSRTLSLPRLS
;
A
#
# COMPACT_ATOMS: atom_id res chain seq x y z
N MET A 1 -15.71 -9.37 13.22
CA MET A 1 -14.70 -8.40 12.76
C MET A 1 -15.04 -6.98 13.20
N ARG A 2 -14.21 -6.47 14.11
CA ARG A 2 -14.18 -5.06 14.49
C ARG A 2 -13.02 -4.39 13.74
N ILE A 3 -13.32 -3.34 12.97
CA ILE A 3 -12.29 -2.53 12.31
C ILE A 3 -12.21 -1.19 13.04
N ARG A 4 -11.05 -0.86 13.61
CA ARG A 4 -10.82 0.49 14.14
C ARG A 4 -10.30 1.37 13.03
N LYS A 5 -11.04 2.43 12.71
CA LYS A 5 -10.67 3.42 11.68
C LYS A 5 -10.12 4.67 12.36
N HIS A 6 -8.87 4.99 12.06
CA HIS A 6 -8.19 6.20 12.51
C HIS A 6 -7.93 7.11 11.32
N LYS A 7 -8.25 8.40 11.45
CA LYS A 7 -7.82 9.41 10.48
C LYS A 7 -6.45 9.92 10.92
N ILE A 8 -5.41 9.62 10.15
CA ILE A 8 -4.03 9.93 10.52
C ILE A 8 -3.69 11.38 10.19
N ALA A 9 -4.02 11.81 8.97
CA ALA A 9 -3.88 13.20 8.55
C ALA A 9 -4.53 13.39 7.18
N GLY A 10 -4.89 14.63 6.84
CA GLY A 10 -5.39 14.96 5.50
C GLY A 10 -6.50 14.00 5.07
N ASP A 11 -6.27 13.23 4.02
CA ASP A 11 -7.16 12.16 3.54
C ASP A 11 -6.48 10.77 3.65
N ILE A 12 -5.73 10.51 4.72
CA ILE A 12 -5.05 9.24 5.01
C ILE A 12 -5.74 8.55 6.20
N TYR A 13 -6.12 7.30 6.01
CA TYR A 13 -6.85 6.49 6.99
C TYR A 13 -6.08 5.21 7.32
N LEU A 14 -5.90 4.96 8.61
CA LEU A 14 -5.37 3.70 9.14
C LEU A 14 -6.53 2.83 9.62
N LEU A 15 -6.57 1.60 9.16
CA LEU A 15 -7.46 0.56 9.63
C LEU A 15 -6.68 -0.45 10.45
N GLN A 16 -7.07 -0.62 11.70
CA GLN A 16 -6.51 -1.64 12.58
C GLN A 16 -7.50 -2.79 12.72
N PHE A 17 -7.03 -3.98 12.36
CA PHE A 17 -7.73 -5.25 12.49
C PHE A 17 -7.21 -6.04 13.69
N GLU A 18 -8.03 -6.95 14.22
CA GLU A 18 -7.63 -7.77 15.38
C GLU A 18 -6.67 -8.89 14.95
N THR A 19 -6.89 -9.49 13.77
CA THR A 19 -6.09 -10.60 13.27
C THR A 19 -5.60 -10.39 11.84
N GLN A 20 -4.49 -11.06 11.49
CA GLN A 20 -3.95 -11.05 10.12
C GLN A 20 -4.98 -11.60 9.12
N TYR A 21 -5.69 -12.67 9.49
CA TYR A 21 -6.73 -13.26 8.66
C TYR A 21 -7.81 -12.24 8.31
N GLU A 22 -8.32 -11.50 9.30
CA GLU A 22 -9.36 -10.48 9.08
C GLU A 22 -8.86 -9.36 8.17
N LEU A 23 -7.62 -8.90 8.36
CA LEU A 23 -6.99 -7.91 7.48
C LEU A 23 -6.89 -8.46 6.05
N ALA A 24 -6.16 -9.55 5.84
CA ALA A 24 -5.83 -10.06 4.52
C ALA A 24 -7.08 -10.50 3.74
N SER A 25 -8.03 -11.16 4.41
CA SER A 25 -9.29 -11.55 3.76
C SER A 25 -10.24 -10.39 3.48
N SER A 26 -10.05 -9.23 4.10
CA SER A 26 -10.79 -8.01 3.74
C SER A 26 -10.18 -7.27 2.56
N PHE A 27 -8.87 -7.39 2.34
CA PHE A 27 -8.13 -6.62 1.34
C PHE A 27 -7.81 -7.39 0.06
N LEU A 28 -7.76 -8.73 0.07
CA LEU A 28 -7.24 -9.56 -1.03
C LEU A 28 -7.69 -9.09 -2.42
N ARG A 29 -8.99 -9.10 -2.73
CA ARG A 29 -9.41 -8.77 -4.11
C ARG A 29 -9.13 -7.32 -4.47
N LEU A 30 -9.18 -6.40 -3.51
CA LEU A 30 -8.87 -4.99 -3.75
C LEU A 30 -7.37 -4.81 -4.04
N GLN A 31 -6.51 -5.42 -3.22
CA GLN A 31 -5.06 -5.38 -3.39
C GLN A 31 -4.65 -5.98 -4.73
N GLU A 32 -5.19 -7.15 -5.05
CA GLU A 32 -4.78 -7.90 -6.24
C GLU A 32 -5.35 -7.28 -7.52
N HIS A 33 -6.56 -6.69 -7.47
CA HIS A 33 -7.05 -5.87 -8.57
C HIS A 33 -6.17 -4.63 -8.81
N TYR A 34 -5.63 -4.04 -7.75
CA TYR A 34 -4.83 -2.83 -7.84
C TYR A 34 -3.38 -3.12 -8.27
N GLU A 35 -2.69 -4.09 -7.67
CA GLU A 35 -1.23 -4.23 -7.80
C GLU A 35 -0.75 -5.50 -8.48
N SER A 36 -1.57 -6.56 -8.51
CA SER A 36 -1.12 -7.87 -8.97
C SER A 36 -0.70 -7.83 -10.44
N PRO A 37 0.50 -8.31 -10.82
CA PRO A 37 0.87 -8.41 -12.23
C PRO A 37 -0.10 -9.26 -13.06
N HIS A 38 -0.78 -10.23 -12.42
CA HIS A 38 -1.73 -11.11 -13.08
C HIS A 38 -3.16 -10.57 -13.06
N PHE A 39 -3.58 -9.93 -11.97
CA PHE A 39 -4.96 -9.47 -11.77
C PHE A 39 -5.18 -7.96 -11.90
N HIS A 40 -4.13 -7.18 -12.16
CA HIS A 40 -4.22 -5.73 -12.29
C HIS A 40 -5.31 -5.31 -13.30
N GLY A 41 -6.26 -4.51 -12.83
CA GLY A 41 -7.37 -4.01 -13.65
C GLY A 41 -8.42 -5.07 -14.03
N ARG A 42 -8.25 -6.33 -13.63
CA ARG A 42 -9.17 -7.43 -13.97
C ARG A 42 -10.27 -7.58 -12.92
N ILE A 43 -11.42 -8.04 -13.37
CA ILE A 43 -12.53 -8.43 -12.49
C ILE A 43 -12.48 -9.95 -12.31
N PHE A 44 -12.53 -10.42 -11.06
CA PHE A 44 -12.40 -11.84 -10.73
C PHE A 44 -13.14 -12.20 -9.44
N SER A 45 -13.54 -13.46 -9.32
CA SER A 45 -14.11 -14.03 -8.09
C SER A 45 -13.00 -14.39 -7.09
N LEU A 46 -13.38 -14.53 -5.82
CA LEU A 46 -12.43 -15.00 -4.79
C LEU A 46 -11.91 -16.41 -5.13
N GLU A 47 -12.78 -17.30 -5.61
CA GLU A 47 -12.41 -18.67 -6.02
C GLU A 47 -11.40 -18.66 -7.17
N GLN A 48 -11.62 -17.85 -8.21
CA GLN A 48 -10.67 -17.72 -9.32
C GLN A 48 -9.27 -17.31 -8.85
N TYR A 49 -9.20 -16.40 -7.88
CA TYR A 49 -7.92 -16.01 -7.29
C TYR A 49 -7.32 -17.15 -6.46
N MET A 50 -8.12 -17.80 -5.61
CA MET A 50 -7.67 -18.90 -4.76
C MET A 50 -7.11 -20.06 -5.58
N ASP A 51 -7.79 -20.44 -6.66
CA ASP A 51 -7.34 -21.48 -7.59
C ASP A 51 -6.03 -21.10 -8.27
N TRP A 52 -5.94 -19.87 -8.81
CA TRP A 52 -4.70 -19.38 -9.41
C TRP A 52 -3.55 -19.39 -8.40
N TYR A 53 -3.79 -18.89 -7.19
CA TYR A 53 -2.78 -18.82 -6.13
C TYR A 53 -2.31 -20.22 -5.75
N ALA A 54 -3.24 -21.14 -5.45
CA ALA A 54 -2.90 -22.51 -5.06
C ALA A 54 -2.16 -23.25 -6.18
N ASN A 55 -2.56 -23.08 -7.44
CA ASN A 55 -1.84 -23.65 -8.58
C ASN A 55 -0.40 -23.11 -8.69
N ARG A 56 -0.18 -21.84 -8.32
CA ARG A 56 1.13 -21.18 -8.42
C ARG A 56 2.06 -21.47 -7.24
N HIS A 57 1.49 -21.67 -6.05
CA HIS A 57 2.21 -21.74 -4.77
C HIS A 57 2.05 -23.08 -4.03
N GLY A 58 1.26 -24.02 -4.57
CA GLY A 58 1.01 -25.36 -4.03
C GLY A 58 -0.16 -25.44 -3.06
N ASN A 59 -0.43 -24.38 -2.28
CA ASN A 59 -1.56 -24.26 -1.36
C ASN A 59 -2.01 -22.80 -1.27
N PHE A 60 -3.19 -22.54 -0.73
CA PHE A 60 -3.67 -21.18 -0.47
C PHE A 60 -3.23 -20.68 0.92
N THR A 61 -2.26 -19.77 0.97
CA THR A 61 -1.71 -19.18 2.21
C THR A 61 -1.77 -17.65 2.24
N TYR A 62 -2.48 -17.03 1.29
CA TYR A 62 -2.52 -15.57 1.13
C TYR A 62 -2.84 -14.82 2.42
N TYR A 63 -3.72 -15.38 3.26
CA TYR A 63 -4.13 -14.75 4.51
C TYR A 63 -3.04 -14.72 5.59
N GLN A 64 -1.89 -15.34 5.34
CA GLN A 64 -0.73 -15.36 6.21
C GLN A 64 0.51 -14.71 5.58
N ASP A 65 0.50 -14.46 4.27
CA ASP A 65 1.69 -13.97 3.55
C ASP A 65 1.99 -12.49 3.80
N TRP A 66 0.94 -11.67 3.96
CA TRP A 66 1.04 -10.22 4.00
C TRP A 66 0.82 -9.67 5.40
N SER A 67 1.71 -8.75 5.80
CA SER A 67 1.67 -8.14 7.14
C SER A 67 0.91 -6.81 7.20
N GLY A 68 0.65 -6.20 6.04
CA GLY A 68 0.02 -4.90 5.88
C GLY A 68 -0.45 -4.71 4.44
N PHE A 69 -1.38 -3.76 4.26
CA PHE A 69 -1.98 -3.46 2.96
C PHE A 69 -2.07 -1.95 2.76
N ASN A 70 -1.86 -1.50 1.53
CA ASN A 70 -1.88 -0.08 1.21
C ASN A 70 -2.62 0.11 -0.11
N LEU A 71 -3.66 0.94 -0.09
CA LEU A 71 -4.53 1.12 -1.26
C LEU A 71 -4.92 2.58 -1.42
N PRO A 72 -4.78 3.16 -2.62
CA PRO A 72 -5.48 4.38 -2.95
C PRO A 72 -6.99 4.13 -3.06
N SER A 73 -7.80 5.16 -2.79
CA SER A 73 -9.27 5.08 -2.88
C SER A 73 -9.79 4.66 -4.26
N THR A 74 -8.99 4.84 -5.32
CA THR A 74 -9.30 4.40 -6.70
C THR A 74 -9.44 2.89 -6.80
N ALA A 75 -8.74 2.11 -5.97
CA ALA A 75 -8.87 0.65 -5.94
C ALA A 75 -10.28 0.19 -5.51
N LEU A 76 -11.03 1.03 -4.78
CA LEU A 76 -12.39 0.71 -4.36
C LEU A 76 -13.43 0.91 -5.46
N GLN A 77 -13.11 1.66 -6.51
CA GLN A 77 -14.11 2.14 -7.48
C GLN A 77 -14.86 1.00 -8.19
N PRO A 78 -14.19 -0.05 -8.73
CA PRO A 78 -14.90 -1.17 -9.35
C PRO A 78 -15.86 -1.91 -8.42
N PHE A 79 -15.58 -1.93 -7.11
CA PHE A 79 -16.43 -2.55 -6.11
C PHE A 79 -17.69 -1.72 -5.85
N TYR A 80 -17.58 -0.39 -5.82
CA TYR A 80 -18.74 0.50 -5.72
C TYR A 80 -19.60 0.49 -7.00
N GLU A 81 -18.99 0.26 -8.16
CA GLU A 81 -19.67 0.11 -9.45
C GLU A 81 -20.36 -1.26 -9.62
N GLY A 82 -20.24 -2.16 -8.63
CA GLY A 82 -20.87 -3.49 -8.68
C GLY A 82 -20.18 -4.47 -9.64
N LYS A 83 -18.95 -4.18 -10.08
CA LYS A 83 -18.21 -5.09 -10.98
C LYS A 83 -17.74 -6.36 -10.26
N PHE A 84 -17.47 -6.27 -8.97
CA PHE A 84 -17.15 -7.44 -8.14
C PHE A 84 -18.42 -7.95 -7.46
N ASP A 85 -18.92 -9.09 -7.93
CA ASP A 85 -20.15 -9.72 -7.45
C ASP A 85 -19.97 -11.25 -7.34
N PRO A 86 -20.35 -11.89 -6.22
CA PRO A 86 -20.77 -11.28 -4.97
C PRO A 86 -19.61 -10.60 -4.23
N LEU A 87 -19.96 -9.57 -3.46
CA LEU A 87 -19.09 -9.06 -2.40
C LEU A 87 -19.20 -9.95 -1.16
N SER A 88 -18.05 -10.29 -0.57
CA SER A 88 -18.02 -10.91 0.76
C SER A 88 -18.49 -9.94 1.83
N GLU A 89 -18.93 -10.46 2.98
CA GLU A 89 -19.31 -9.63 4.13
C GLU A 89 -18.15 -8.76 4.65
N LYS A 90 -16.91 -9.22 4.48
CA LYS A 90 -15.72 -8.45 4.88
C LYS A 90 -15.49 -7.26 3.95
N GLU A 91 -15.62 -7.45 2.64
CA GLU A 91 -15.51 -6.37 1.66
C GLU A 91 -16.64 -5.36 1.81
N LYS A 92 -17.89 -5.82 2.02
CA LYS A 92 -19.02 -4.92 2.29
C LYS A 92 -18.74 -4.02 3.50
N ARG A 93 -18.23 -4.60 4.60
CA ARG A 93 -17.85 -3.85 5.81
C ARG A 93 -16.72 -2.86 5.54
N LEU A 94 -15.70 -3.26 4.80
CA LEU A 94 -14.59 -2.38 4.43
C LEU A 94 -15.06 -1.19 3.58
N LEU A 95 -15.85 -1.44 2.54
CA LEU A 95 -16.40 -0.40 1.65
C LEU A 95 -17.33 0.55 2.41
N ALA A 96 -18.14 0.04 3.34
CA ALA A 96 -19.05 0.85 4.14
C ALA A 96 -18.31 1.93 4.97
N LEU A 97 -17.05 1.70 5.37
CA LEU A 97 -16.24 2.67 6.10
C LEU A 97 -15.93 3.93 5.30
N PHE A 98 -15.97 3.87 3.97
CA PHE A 98 -15.53 4.97 3.10
C PHE A 98 -16.57 5.44 2.11
N ARG A 99 -17.76 4.81 2.05
CA ARG A 99 -18.85 5.14 1.10
C ARG A 99 -19.25 6.62 1.05
N ARG A 100 -19.03 7.39 2.13
CA ARG A 100 -19.37 8.82 2.22
C ARG A 100 -18.23 9.76 1.81
N LEU A 101 -17.01 9.26 1.61
CA LEU A 101 -15.87 10.07 1.21
C LEU A 101 -15.90 10.28 -0.30
N ARG A 102 -15.75 11.55 -0.72
CA ARG A 102 -15.81 11.97 -2.13
C ARG A 102 -14.48 12.43 -2.69
N LYS A 103 -13.53 12.80 -1.83
CA LYS A 103 -12.18 13.21 -2.22
C LYS A 103 -11.27 11.98 -2.32
N PRO A 104 -10.19 12.00 -3.13
CA PRO A 104 -9.18 10.96 -3.09
C PRO A 104 -8.61 10.78 -1.69
N PHE A 105 -8.47 9.54 -1.25
CA PHE A 105 -7.92 9.21 0.07
C PHE A 105 -7.04 7.95 -0.01
N TYR A 106 -6.23 7.73 1.01
CA TYR A 106 -5.36 6.56 1.12
C TYR A 106 -5.75 5.70 2.31
N ILE A 107 -5.66 4.38 2.15
CA ILE A 107 -5.99 3.39 3.18
C ILE A 107 -4.71 2.62 3.50
N ILE A 108 -4.38 2.55 4.79
CA ILE A 108 -3.34 1.69 5.34
C ILE A 108 -4.04 0.66 6.22
N GLY A 109 -3.88 -0.63 5.95
CA GLY A 109 -4.42 -1.73 6.72
C GLY A 109 -3.31 -2.44 7.50
N ILE A 110 -3.48 -2.56 8.82
CA ILE A 110 -2.57 -3.29 9.73
C ILE A 110 -3.36 -4.22 10.65
N TYR A 111 -2.69 -5.19 11.25
CA TYR A 111 -3.25 -6.01 12.33
C TYR A 111 -2.33 -6.04 13.55
N GLY A 112 -2.92 -6.21 14.73
CA GLY A 112 -2.17 -6.22 16.00
C GLY A 112 -1.29 -4.98 16.15
N HIS A 113 -0.03 -5.21 16.55
CA HIS A 113 1.01 -4.18 16.67
C HIS A 113 1.97 -4.17 15.46
N GLY A 114 1.64 -4.92 14.40
CA GLY A 114 2.49 -5.10 13.23
C GLY A 114 2.58 -3.81 12.43
N ALA A 115 3.58 -2.98 12.75
CA ALA A 115 4.01 -1.92 11.87
C ALA A 115 5.06 -2.50 10.91
N SER A 116 4.62 -2.89 9.70
CA SER A 116 5.48 -2.60 8.54
C SER A 116 5.96 -1.15 8.72
N SER A 117 7.24 -0.86 8.45
CA SER A 117 7.87 0.39 8.91
C SER A 117 6.92 1.54 8.66
N LEU A 118 6.28 2.09 9.71
CA LEU A 118 5.15 3.02 9.56
C LEU A 118 5.53 4.20 8.66
N ARG A 119 6.82 4.53 8.64
CA ARG A 119 7.43 5.49 7.73
C ARG A 119 7.30 5.14 6.24
N HIS A 120 7.47 3.87 5.86
CA HIS A 120 7.27 3.35 4.50
C HIS A 120 5.81 3.54 4.06
N GLU A 121 4.86 3.12 4.90
CA GLU A 121 3.43 3.24 4.56
C GLU A 121 2.94 4.69 4.49
N LEU A 122 3.44 5.53 5.40
CA LEU A 122 3.16 6.96 5.34
C LEU A 122 3.79 7.62 4.11
N ALA A 123 4.91 7.09 3.59
CA ALA A 123 5.52 7.63 2.38
C ALA A 123 4.63 7.36 1.16
N HIS A 124 4.07 6.16 1.03
CA HIS A 124 3.05 5.85 0.01
C HIS A 124 1.84 6.76 0.12
N ALA A 125 1.30 6.87 1.34
CA ALA A 125 0.10 7.67 1.59
C ALA A 125 0.29 9.14 1.20
N LEU A 126 1.41 9.76 1.61
CA LEU A 126 1.77 11.13 1.21
C LEU A 126 1.96 11.26 -0.30
N TYR A 127 2.59 10.28 -0.95
CA TYR A 127 2.80 10.28 -2.40
C TYR A 127 1.49 10.28 -3.19
N PHE A 128 0.44 9.66 -2.64
CA PHE A 128 -0.88 9.66 -3.25
C PHE A 128 -1.65 10.97 -2.98
N VAL A 129 -1.78 11.40 -1.72
CA VAL A 129 -2.71 12.48 -1.32
C VAL A 129 -2.11 13.89 -1.39
N ASP A 130 -0.80 14.04 -1.28
CA ASP A 130 -0.12 15.34 -1.25
C ASP A 130 0.64 15.56 -2.57
N HIS A 131 0.01 16.30 -3.48
CA HIS A 131 0.59 16.64 -4.78
C HIS A 131 1.92 17.39 -4.65
N ALA A 132 2.06 18.28 -3.66
CA ALA A 132 3.28 19.04 -3.45
C ALA A 132 4.41 18.12 -2.97
N TYR A 133 4.12 17.17 -2.09
CA TYR A 133 5.06 16.13 -1.68
C TYR A 133 5.50 15.30 -2.89
N ARG A 134 4.55 14.77 -3.66
CA ARG A 134 4.82 13.95 -4.85
C ARG A 134 5.73 14.65 -5.85
N ASP A 135 5.44 15.91 -6.15
CA ASP A 135 6.22 16.68 -7.12
C ASP A 135 7.63 16.98 -6.62
N ARG A 136 7.80 17.25 -5.32
CA ARG A 136 9.13 17.44 -4.72
C ARG A 136 9.95 16.16 -4.71
N VAL A 137 9.32 15.02 -4.45
CA VAL A 137 9.94 13.69 -4.51
C VAL A 137 10.42 13.39 -5.93
N ARG A 138 9.55 13.54 -6.94
CA ARG A 138 9.89 13.30 -8.35
C ARG A 138 11.09 14.15 -8.79
N ARG A 139 11.03 15.47 -8.57
CA ARG A 139 12.14 16.39 -8.85
C ARG A 139 13.44 16.03 -8.12
N ALA A 140 13.35 15.45 -6.93
CA ALA A 140 14.53 15.03 -6.19
C ALA A 140 15.18 13.78 -6.81
N ILE A 141 14.36 12.85 -7.33
CA ILE A 141 14.80 11.60 -7.96
C ILE A 141 15.43 11.86 -9.33
N ASP A 142 14.91 12.81 -10.12
CA ASP A 142 15.37 13.10 -11.49
C ASP A 142 16.89 13.35 -11.62
N GLY A 143 17.55 13.80 -10.54
CA GLY A 143 19.00 14.02 -10.51
C GLY A 143 19.86 12.78 -10.21
N TYR A 144 19.27 11.59 -10.13
CA TYR A 144 19.96 10.37 -9.71
C TYR A 144 19.65 9.18 -10.62
N SER A 145 20.63 8.28 -10.79
CA SER A 145 20.40 7.00 -11.47
C SER A 145 19.77 5.98 -10.53
N THR A 146 18.45 5.78 -10.64
CA THR A 146 17.67 4.82 -9.83
C THR A 146 17.36 3.50 -10.55
N LYS A 147 17.76 3.35 -11.81
CA LYS A 147 17.44 2.20 -12.68
C LYS A 147 17.70 0.83 -12.04
N LYS A 148 18.81 0.68 -11.32
CA LYS A 148 19.14 -0.61 -10.66
C LYS A 148 18.15 -0.94 -9.55
N LEU A 149 17.70 0.06 -8.78
CA LEU A 149 16.73 -0.14 -7.71
C LEU A 149 15.33 -0.42 -8.28
N GLU A 150 14.92 0.33 -9.30
CA GLU A 150 13.66 0.08 -10.03
C GLU A 150 13.60 -1.35 -10.57
N ARG A 151 14.70 -1.84 -11.14
CA ARG A 151 14.81 -3.21 -11.63
C ARG A 151 14.68 -4.22 -10.48
N THR A 152 15.35 -4.00 -9.35
CA THR A 152 15.23 -4.87 -8.18
C THR A 152 13.80 -4.92 -7.64
N ILE A 153 13.07 -3.80 -7.65
CA ILE A 153 11.65 -3.74 -7.25
C ILE A 153 10.80 -4.53 -8.26
N ALA A 154 11.01 -4.34 -9.56
CA ALA A 154 10.29 -5.09 -10.60
C ALA A 154 10.54 -6.61 -10.49
N GLU A 155 11.78 -7.02 -10.26
CA GLU A 155 12.18 -8.43 -10.08
C GLU A 155 11.59 -9.05 -8.80
N ALA A 156 11.22 -8.25 -7.82
CA ALA A 156 10.50 -8.71 -6.63
C ALA A 156 9.00 -8.96 -6.89
N GLY A 157 8.50 -8.68 -8.09
CA GLY A 157 7.13 -9.02 -8.52
C GLY A 157 6.15 -7.85 -8.53
N TYR A 158 6.60 -6.62 -8.27
CA TYR A 158 5.74 -5.44 -8.31
C TYR A 158 5.37 -5.05 -9.75
N ALA A 159 4.11 -4.65 -9.96
CA ALA A 159 3.66 -4.17 -11.26
C ALA A 159 4.39 -2.88 -11.68
N ARG A 160 4.61 -2.69 -13.00
CA ARG A 160 5.37 -1.54 -13.51
C ARG A 160 4.82 -0.18 -13.07
N HIS A 161 3.50 -0.07 -12.93
CA HIS A 161 2.86 1.20 -12.59
C HIS A 161 3.04 1.61 -11.12
N VAL A 162 3.35 0.66 -10.21
CA VAL A 162 3.62 0.97 -8.78
C VAL A 162 5.09 1.28 -8.51
N ILE A 163 6.01 0.95 -9.43
CA ILE A 163 7.45 1.15 -9.25
C ILE A 163 7.81 2.56 -8.78
N PRO A 164 7.26 3.66 -9.34
CA PRO A 164 7.61 5.01 -8.86
C PRO A 164 7.23 5.26 -7.40
N ASP A 165 6.16 4.65 -6.91
CA ASP A 165 5.70 4.78 -5.53
C ASP A 165 6.52 3.91 -4.56
N GLU A 166 6.76 2.66 -4.93
CA GLU A 166 7.69 1.76 -4.21
C GLU A 166 9.10 2.36 -4.11
N LEU A 167 9.61 2.91 -5.21
CA LEU A 167 10.94 3.50 -5.27
C LEU A 167 11.12 4.59 -4.21
N GLN A 168 10.17 5.53 -4.09
CA GLN A 168 10.29 6.60 -3.11
C GLN A 168 10.16 6.09 -1.68
N ALA A 169 9.24 5.16 -1.42
CA ALA A 169 9.03 4.58 -0.11
C ALA A 169 10.27 3.81 0.38
N TYR A 170 10.88 2.98 -0.48
CA TYR A 170 12.13 2.28 -0.16
C TYR A 170 13.34 3.21 0.01
N LEU A 171 13.41 4.33 -0.69
CA LEU A 171 14.49 5.29 -0.48
C LEU A 171 14.38 5.99 0.89
N ILE A 172 13.15 6.26 1.35
CA ILE A 172 12.89 6.87 2.66
C ILE A 172 13.12 5.86 3.80
N ALA A 173 12.49 4.69 3.69
CA ALA A 173 12.48 3.61 4.66
C ALA A 173 12.93 2.29 4.00
N PRO A 174 14.24 2.12 3.73
CA PRO A 174 14.75 0.90 3.11
C PRO A 174 14.75 -0.26 4.09
N SER A 175 14.55 -1.47 3.56
CA SER A 175 14.94 -2.70 4.24
C SER A 175 16.46 -2.75 4.43
N GLU A 176 16.94 -3.57 5.38
CA GLU A 176 18.39 -3.71 5.61
C GLU A 176 19.17 -4.16 4.37
N LYS A 177 18.58 -5.07 3.58
CA LYS A 177 19.14 -5.55 2.32
C LYS A 177 19.29 -4.41 1.31
N LEU A 178 18.25 -3.59 1.15
CA LEU A 178 18.27 -2.44 0.24
C LEU A 178 19.23 -1.35 0.72
N ALA A 179 19.25 -1.07 2.03
CA ALA A 179 20.16 -0.08 2.61
C ALA A 179 21.64 -0.39 2.33
N ARG A 180 22.01 -1.68 2.32
CA ARG A 180 23.36 -2.14 1.99
C ARG A 180 23.68 -2.12 0.50
N GLY A 181 22.72 -2.51 -0.36
CA GLY A 181 22.92 -2.65 -1.80
C GLY A 181 23.00 -1.34 -2.59
N PHE A 182 22.51 -0.22 -2.04
CA PHE A 182 22.35 1.05 -2.75
C PHE A 182 23.00 2.24 -2.02
N ARG A 183 24.22 2.07 -1.50
CA ARG A 183 24.95 3.12 -0.77
C ARG A 183 25.16 4.42 -1.57
N ALA A 184 25.33 4.33 -2.89
CA ALA A 184 25.48 5.49 -3.77
C ALA A 184 24.25 6.43 -3.74
N LEU A 185 23.08 5.92 -3.38
CA LEU A 185 21.85 6.70 -3.24
C LEU A 185 21.72 7.37 -1.85
N ALA A 186 22.70 7.25 -0.96
CA ALA A 186 22.63 7.87 0.37
C ALA A 186 22.35 9.38 0.37
N PRO A 187 22.91 10.20 -0.54
CA PRO A 187 22.55 11.62 -0.64
C PRO A 187 21.06 11.83 -0.98
N LEU A 188 20.54 11.10 -1.97
CA LEU A 188 19.13 11.13 -2.34
C LEU A 188 18.23 10.71 -1.18
N ARG A 189 18.58 9.63 -0.48
CA ARG A 189 17.84 9.15 0.69
C ARG A 189 17.75 10.20 1.79
N ARG A 190 18.85 10.94 2.07
CA ARG A 190 18.82 12.06 3.02
C ARG A 190 17.87 13.18 2.56
N LYS A 191 17.93 13.54 1.27
CA LYS A 191 17.05 14.56 0.68
C LYS A 191 15.57 14.17 0.79
N LEU A 192 15.23 12.94 0.41
CA LEU A 192 13.85 12.42 0.48
C LEU A 192 13.34 12.32 1.92
N ARG A 193 14.18 11.89 2.88
CA ARG A 193 13.82 11.92 4.31
C ARG A 193 13.56 13.33 4.83
N GLY A 194 14.28 14.33 4.35
CA GLY A 194 14.03 15.73 4.66
C GLY A 194 12.66 16.19 4.15
N ILE A 195 12.34 15.88 2.89
CA ILE A 195 11.02 16.18 2.29
C ILE A 195 9.92 15.45 3.07
N PHE A 196 10.07 14.15 3.30
CA PHE A 196 9.14 13.35 4.11
C PHE A 196 8.90 13.99 5.47
N SER A 197 9.96 14.34 6.20
CA SER A 197 9.85 14.91 7.54
C SER A 197 9.15 16.26 7.56
N GLN A 198 9.23 17.06 6.49
CA GLN A 198 8.51 18.33 6.40
C GLN A 198 7.00 18.11 6.22
N HIS A 199 6.62 17.19 5.34
CA HIS A 199 5.22 16.89 5.04
C HIS A 199 4.57 15.99 6.10
N SER A 200 5.37 15.19 6.81
CA SER A 200 4.87 14.27 7.84
C SER A 200 4.56 14.95 9.17
N ARG A 201 4.98 16.20 9.39
CA ARG A 201 4.77 16.94 10.65
C ARG A 201 3.30 17.18 10.98
N THR A 202 2.45 17.21 9.96
CA THR A 202 1.01 17.39 10.12
C THR A 202 0.30 16.06 10.40
N LEU A 203 1.02 14.93 10.37
CA LEU A 203 0.43 13.61 10.61
C LEU A 203 0.27 13.33 12.10
N SER A 204 -0.96 13.02 12.51
CA SER A 204 -1.30 12.60 13.87
C SER A 204 -1.38 11.07 13.92
N LEU A 205 -0.31 10.43 14.38
CA LEU A 205 -0.29 8.98 14.52
C LEU A 205 -1.02 8.55 15.79
N PRO A 206 -1.95 7.58 15.71
CA PRO A 206 -2.66 7.10 16.87
C PRO A 206 -1.69 6.28 17.71
N ARG A 207 -1.84 6.35 19.04
CA ARG A 207 -1.19 5.36 19.91
C ARG A 207 -1.84 4.01 19.60
N LEU A 208 -1.08 3.12 18.97
CA LEU A 208 -1.50 1.75 18.75
C LEU A 208 -1.49 1.07 20.13
N SER A 209 -2.67 0.96 20.73
CA SER A 209 -2.91 0.22 21.98
C SER A 209 -3.02 -1.27 21.72
#